data_AF-A0A2D5VCU4-F1
#
_entry.id   AF-A0A2D5VCU4-F1
#
_cell.length_a   1.000
_cell.length_b   1.000
_cell.length_c   1.000
_cell.angle_alpha   90.00
_cell.angle_beta   90.00
_cell.angle_gamma   90.00
#
_symmetry.space_group_name_H-M   'P 1'
#
loop_
_entity.id
_entity.type
_entity.pdbx_description
1 polymer ?
#
loop_
_entity_poly.entity_id
_entity_poly.type
_entity_poly.pdbx_seq_one_letter_code
_entity_poly.pdbx_strand_id
1 'polypeptide(L)' 'MVNEASQIRVAKGKRTLTFDPQQDDQEEILKLILGRSGTLRAPTLRIGSDLIVGYNDDLYQQIQQSLT' A
#
# COMPACT_ATOMS: atom_id res chain seq x y z
N MET A 1 12.70 2.45 1.68
CA MET A 1 11.23 2.70 1.57
C MET A 1 10.40 1.43 1.48
N VAL A 2 10.43 0.64 0.39
CA VAL A 2 9.63 -0.62 0.31
C VAL A 2 10.17 -1.69 1.25
N ASN A 3 11.49 -1.84 1.32
CA ASN A 3 12.15 -2.86 2.16
C ASN A 3 12.12 -2.58 3.69
N GLU A 4 11.62 -1.41 4.09
CA GLU A 4 11.47 -1.03 5.51
C GLU A 4 10.02 -1.13 5.98
N ALA A 5 9.07 -1.35 5.05
CA ALA A 5 7.68 -1.47 5.40
C ALA A 5 7.40 -2.88 5.92
N SER A 6 6.64 -3.01 7.01
CA SER A 6 6.18 -4.31 7.49
C SER A 6 5.00 -4.82 6.67
N GLN A 7 4.10 -3.92 6.27
CA GLN A 7 3.03 -4.23 5.32
C GLN A 7 2.81 -3.11 4.31
N ILE A 8 2.41 -3.51 3.11
CA ILE A 8 2.10 -2.61 2.01
C ILE A 8 0.65 -2.84 1.59
N ARG A 9 -0.17 -1.79 1.69
CA ARG A 9 -1.59 -1.81 1.33
C ARG A 9 -1.83 -0.95 0.10
N VAL A 10 -2.21 -1.58 -1.00
CA VAL A 10 -2.44 -0.90 -2.28
C VAL A 10 -3.94 -0.84 -2.59
N ALA A 11 -4.47 0.37 -2.72
CA ALA A 11 -5.83 0.62 -3.16
C ALA A 11 -5.89 0.75 -4.70
N LYS A 12 -6.69 -0.12 -5.32
CA LYS A 12 -6.97 -0.14 -6.76
C LYS A 12 -8.47 0.01 -6.98
N GLY A 13 -8.96 1.25 -6.86
CA GLY A 13 -10.38 1.56 -6.98
C GLY A 13 -11.17 0.93 -5.83
N LYS A 14 -12.07 0.00 -6.15
CA LYS A 14 -12.90 -0.72 -5.14
C LYS A 14 -12.18 -1.88 -4.45
N ARG A 15 -11.00 -2.27 -4.92
CA ARG A 15 -10.24 -3.40 -4.35
C ARG A 15 -9.03 -2.89 -3.60
N THR A 16 -8.72 -3.56 -2.50
CA THR A 16 -7.54 -3.33 -1.68
C THR A 16 -6.71 -4.60 -1.66
N LEU A 17 -5.41 -4.47 -1.86
CA LEU A 17 -4.45 -5.56 -1.82
C LEU A 17 -3.49 -5.30 -0.66
N THR A 18 -3.13 -6.34 0.08
CA THR A 18 -2.17 -6.24 1.18
C THR A 18 -1.03 -7.19 0.88
N PHE A 19 0.19 -6.72 1.05
CA PHE A 19 1.41 -7.45 0.78
C PHE A 19 2.37 -7.33 1.96
N ASP A 20 3.17 -8.38 2.16
CA ASP A 20 4.34 -8.41 3.04
C ASP A 20 5.60 -8.37 2.17
N PRO A 21 6.34 -7.24 2.11
CA PRO A 21 7.52 -7.12 1.24
C PRO A 21 8.69 -8.04 1.62
N GLN A 22 8.64 -8.71 2.78
CA GLN A 22 9.62 -9.72 3.17
C GLN A 22 9.29 -11.12 2.65
N GLN A 23 8.01 -11.41 2.39
CA GLN A 23 7.55 -12.73 1.97
C GLN A 23 7.03 -12.76 0.53
N ASP A 24 6.40 -11.69 0.07
CA ASP A 24 5.81 -11.57 -1.25
C ASP A 24 6.81 -11.06 -2.29
N ASP A 25 6.51 -11.31 -3.56
CA ASP A 25 7.34 -10.87 -4.69
C ASP A 25 7.41 -9.34 -4.77
N GLN A 26 8.60 -8.80 -4.52
CA GLN A 26 8.85 -7.37 -4.51
C GLN A 26 8.66 -6.72 -5.89
N GLU A 27 8.93 -7.43 -6.99
CA GLU A 27 8.71 -6.90 -8.33
C GLU A 27 7.23 -6.77 -8.62
N GLU A 28 6.41 -7.73 -8.18
CA GLU A 28 4.96 -7.65 -8.32
C GLU A 28 4.38 -6.50 -7.48
N ILE A 29 4.83 -6.37 -6.23
CA ILE A 29 4.47 -5.25 -5.37
C ILE A 29 4.83 -3.92 -6.03
N LEU A 30 6.07 -3.78 -6.54
CA LEU A 30 6.50 -2.56 -7.23
C LEU A 30 5.63 -2.26 -8.45
N LYS A 31 5.29 -3.26 -9.27
CA LYS A 31 4.39 -3.08 -10.42
C LYS A 31 2.97 -2.65 -10.02
N LEU A 32 2.52 -2.98 -8.81
CA LEU A 32 1.20 -2.58 -8.31
C LEU A 32 1.22 -1.18 -7.69
N ILE A 33 2.30 -0.85 -6.98
CA ILE A 33 2.56 0.48 -6.41
C ILE A 33 2.77 1.51 -7.53
N LEU A 34 3.51 1.12 -8.56
CA LEU A 34 3.78 1.95 -9.73
C LEU A 34 2.54 1.93 -10.65
N GLY A 35 2.08 3.10 -11.06
CA GLY A 35 1.02 3.23 -12.06
C GLY A 35 1.47 2.78 -13.45
N ARG A 36 0.54 2.78 -14.41
CA ARG A 36 0.82 2.43 -15.83
C ARG A 36 1.96 3.22 -16.47
N SER A 37 2.23 4.43 -15.96
CA SER A 37 3.30 5.33 -16.41
C SER A 37 4.64 5.13 -15.68
N GLY A 38 4.74 4.16 -14.75
CA GLY A 38 5.93 3.99 -13.90
C GLY A 38 6.03 5.01 -12.75
N THR A 39 4.98 5.80 -12.50
CA THR A 39 4.93 6.78 -11.40
C THR A 39 4.32 6.16 -10.16
N LEU A 40 4.84 6.48 -8.98
CA LEU A 40 4.24 6.09 -7.70
C LEU A 40 2.78 6.56 -7.64
N ARG A 41 1.85 5.64 -7.38
CA ARG A 41 0.42 5.95 -7.27
C ARG A 41 0.18 6.81 -6.03
N ALA A 42 -0.42 7.97 -6.23
CA ALA A 42 -0.88 8.84 -5.15
C ALA A 42 -2.34 8.54 -4.75
N PRO A 43 -2.78 8.91 -3.53
CA PRO A 43 -1.96 9.37 -2.40
C PRO A 43 -1.12 8.23 -1.80
N THR A 44 0.07 8.55 -1.26
CA THR A 44 0.91 7.57 -0.55
C THR A 44 1.10 8.02 0.89
N LEU A 45 0.72 7.18 1.84
CA LEU A 45 0.86 7.44 3.27
C LEU A 45 1.80 6.39 3.87
N ARG A 46 2.70 6.83 4.75
CA ARG A 46 3.48 5.93 5.60
C ARG A 46 3.05 6.16 7.04
N ILE A 47 2.55 5.12 7.69
CA ILE A 47 2.07 5.16 9.08
C ILE A 47 2.88 4.13 9.85
N GLY A 48 3.85 4.59 10.64
CA GLY A 48 4.81 3.70 11.28
C GLY A 48 5.59 2.87 10.25
N SER A 49 5.47 1.54 10.32
CA SER A 49 6.03 0.60 9.35
C SER A 49 5.07 0.21 8.22
N ASP A 50 3.83 0.70 8.21
CA ASP A 50 2.89 0.40 7.13
C ASP A 50 2.96 1.44 6.02
N LEU A 51 2.93 0.98 4.77
CA LEU A 51 2.89 1.81 3.58
C LEU A 51 1.55 1.64 2.87
N ILE A 52 0.82 2.74 2.68
CA ILE A 52 -0.49 2.76 2.04
C ILE A 52 -0.34 3.51 0.72
N VAL A 53 -0.78 2.89 -0.37
CA VAL A 53 -0.63 3.41 -1.72
C VAL A 53 -2.00 3.46 -2.40
N GLY A 54 -2.47 4.66 -2.68
CA GLY A 54 -3.80 4.95 -3.22
C GLY A 54 -4.84 5.29 -2.14
N TYR A 55 -6.08 5.46 -2.60
CA TYR A 55 -7.23 5.80 -1.77
C TYR A 55 -8.35 4.77 -1.92
N ASN A 56 -8.93 4.36 -0.80
CA ASN A 56 -10.16 3.58 -0.71
C ASN A 56 -10.80 3.83 0.66
N ASP A 57 -12.10 4.10 0.70
CA ASP A 57 -12.81 4.46 1.95
C ASP A 57 -12.69 3.36 3.01
N ASP A 58 -12.95 2.10 2.64
CA ASP A 58 -12.88 0.96 3.56
C ASP A 58 -11.48 0.77 4.12
N LEU A 59 -10.45 0.91 3.28
CA LEU A 59 -9.06 0.83 3.71
C LEU A 59 -8.71 1.90 4.74
N TYR A 60 -9.15 3.13 4.52
CA TYR A 60 -8.86 4.25 5.40
C TYR A 60 -9.62 4.11 6.73
N GLN A 61 -10.86 3.63 6.70
CA GLN A 61 -11.63 3.30 7.90
C GLN A 61 -10.94 2.20 8.72
N GLN A 62 -10.43 1.15 8.07
CA GLN A 62 -9.66 0.08 8.74
C GLN A 62 -8.38 0.61 9.40
N ILE A 63 -7.63 1.47 8.70
CA ILE A 63 -6.41 2.09 9.23
C ILE A 63 -6.74 2.97 10.43
N GLN A 64 -7.79 3.79 10.34
CA GLN A 64 -8.23 4.66 11.44
C GLN A 64 -8.61 3.84 12.68
N GLN A 65 -9.30 2.72 12.52
CA GLN A 65 -9.65 1.82 13.62
C GLN A 65 -8.41 1.17 14.25
N SER A 66 -7.38 0.84 13.46
CA SER A 66 -6.14 0.25 13.96
C SER A 66 -5.23 1.24 14.71
N LEU A 67 -5.51 2.55 14.61
CA LEU A 67 -4.77 3.62 15.29
C LEU A 67 -5.41 4.04 16.63
N THR A 68 -6.57 3.49 16.97
CA THR A 68 -7.30 3.75 18.23
C THR A 68 -7.04 2.62 19.22
#